data_AF-A0A0Q7MTB4-F1
#
_entry.id   AF-A0A0Q7MTB4-F1
#
_cell.length_a   1.000
_cell.length_b   1.000
_cell.length_c   1.000
_cell.angle_alpha   90.00
_cell.angle_beta   90.00
_cell.angle_gamma   90.00
#
_symmetry.space_group_name_H-M   'P 1'
#
loop_
_entity.id
_entity.type
_entity.pdbx_description
1 polymer ?
#
loop_
_entity_poly.entity_id
_entity_poly.type
_entity_poly.pdbx_seq_one_letter_code
_entity_poly.pdbx_strand_id
1 'polypeptide(L)'
;MSDPVEAVSAEMRHAKVRAATEHTTVGQVTTTDDGRVSIACACGMDLTNGPTWSLDEHIRLHRAEARFLALAAVAPEGIPRLVAWPL
;
A
#
# COMPACT_ATOMS: atom_id res chain seq x y z
N MET A 1 -8.82 -31.51 25.32
CA MET A 1 -9.27 -30.81 24.10
C MET A 1 -8.15 -29.84 23.74
N SER A 2 -7.39 -30.11 22.68
CA SER A 2 -6.42 -29.14 22.19
C SER A 2 -7.19 -28.01 21.54
N ASP A 3 -7.00 -26.78 22.01
CA ASP A 3 -7.47 -25.61 21.29
C ASP A 3 -6.92 -25.67 19.86
N PRO A 4 -7.75 -25.39 18.83
CA PRO A 4 -7.24 -25.28 17.48
C PRO A 4 -6.14 -24.20 17.47
N VAL A 5 -5.01 -24.51 16.83
CA VAL A 5 -3.94 -23.54 16.60
C VAL A 5 -4.48 -22.50 15.61
N GLU A 6 -5.15 -21.48 16.12
CA GLU A 6 -5.61 -20.36 15.32
C GLU A 6 -4.38 -19.54 14.92
N ALA A 7 -4.17 -19.39 13.60
CA ALA A 7 -3.08 -18.59 13.10
C ALA A 7 -3.32 -17.13 13.52
N VAL A 8 -2.50 -16.65 14.45
CA VAL A 8 -2.53 -15.26 14.89
C VAL A 8 -2.48 -14.36 13.66
N SER A 9 -3.59 -13.69 13.35
CA SER A 9 -3.78 -12.69 12.28
C SER A 9 -3.91 -13.17 10.82
N ALA A 10 -4.60 -14.30 10.55
CA ALA A 10 -4.93 -14.72 9.17
C ALA A 10 -5.52 -13.56 8.32
N GLU A 11 -6.40 -12.75 8.90
CA GLU A 11 -7.00 -11.58 8.23
C GLU A 11 -5.97 -10.49 7.90
N MET A 12 -5.05 -10.17 8.80
CA MET A 12 -4.00 -9.20 8.53
C MET A 12 -3.05 -9.69 7.43
N ARG A 13 -2.76 -11.01 7.39
CA ARG A 13 -1.98 -11.61 6.31
C ARG A 13 -2.70 -11.44 4.97
N HIS A 14 -3.99 -11.77 4.89
CA HIS A 14 -4.78 -11.60 3.68
C HIS A 14 -4.87 -10.13 3.25
N ALA A 15 -5.09 -9.21 4.19
CA ALA A 15 -5.15 -7.77 3.92
C ALA A 15 -3.82 -7.25 3.36
N LYS A 16 -2.67 -7.67 3.92
CA LYS A 16 -1.35 -7.32 3.40
C LYS A 16 -1.15 -7.83 1.96
N VAL A 17 -1.50 -9.09 1.69
CA VAL A 17 -1.34 -9.68 0.35
C VAL A 17 -2.23 -8.95 -0.65
N ARG A 18 -3.50 -8.71 -0.30
CA ARG A 18 -4.45 -7.98 -1.15
C ARG A 18 -3.94 -6.57 -1.49
N ALA A 19 -3.48 -5.80 -0.51
CA ALA A 19 -2.91 -4.48 -0.76
C ALA A 19 -1.70 -4.54 -1.70
N ALA A 20 -0.83 -5.54 -1.56
CA ALA A 20 0.31 -5.71 -2.45
C ALA A 20 -0.11 -6.04 -3.88
N THR A 21 -1.14 -6.87 -4.07
CA THR A 21 -1.62 -7.26 -5.40
C THR A 21 -2.40 -6.13 -6.07
N GLU A 22 -3.25 -5.42 -5.34
CA GLU A 22 -4.09 -4.33 -5.86
C GLU A 22 -3.29 -3.06 -6.19
N HIS A 23 -2.09 -2.90 -5.60
CA HIS A 23 -1.21 -1.74 -5.82
C HIS A 23 0.09 -2.11 -6.57
N THR A 24 -0.06 -2.90 -7.63
CA THR A 24 1.03 -3.23 -8.55
C THR A 24 1.13 -2.16 -9.64
N THR A 25 2.36 -1.79 -10.03
CA THR A 25 2.60 -0.89 -11.17
C THR A 25 2.33 -1.63 -12.46
N VAL A 26 1.58 -1.02 -13.38
CA VAL A 26 1.13 -1.62 -14.64
C VAL A 26 1.46 -0.70 -15.82
N GLY A 27 1.59 -1.29 -17.02
CA GLY A 27 1.91 -0.54 -18.22
C GLY A 27 3.40 -0.23 -18.37
N GLN A 28 3.69 0.86 -19.10
CA GLN A 28 5.04 1.31 -19.38
C GLN A 28 5.30 2.67 -18.72
N VAL A 29 6.57 2.93 -18.44
CA VAL A 29 7.02 4.25 -18.00
C VAL A 29 6.87 5.23 -19.17
N THR A 30 6.25 6.38 -18.91
CA THR A 30 6.10 7.48 -19.88
C THR A 30 6.75 8.74 -19.38
N THR A 31 7.29 9.54 -20.31
CA THR A 31 7.78 10.89 -20.03
C THR A 31 6.80 11.90 -20.59
N THR A 32 6.38 12.85 -19.77
CA THR A 32 5.51 13.96 -20.16
C THR A 32 6.31 15.10 -20.81
N ASP A 33 5.62 16.01 -21.49
CA ASP A 33 6.26 17.13 -22.21
C ASP A 33 7.06 18.08 -21.29
N ASP A 34 6.70 18.13 -20.01
CA ASP A 34 7.41 18.90 -18.98
C ASP A 34 8.51 18.10 -18.26
N GLY A 35 8.87 16.93 -18.79
CA GLY A 35 9.99 16.10 -18.33
C GLY A 35 9.70 15.27 -17.09
N ARG A 36 8.47 15.23 -16.59
CA ARG A 36 8.08 14.27 -15.54
C ARG A 36 7.99 12.87 -16.11
N VAL A 37 8.21 11.89 -15.25
CA VAL A 37 8.19 10.47 -15.55
C VAL A 37 7.06 9.85 -14.73
N SER A 38 6.20 9.08 -15.40
CA SER A 38 5.04 8.45 -14.78
C SER A 38 4.87 6.97 -15.13
N ILE A 39 4.14 6.25 -14.27
CA ILE A 39 3.69 4.88 -14.50
C ILE A 39 2.36 4.66 -13.77
N ALA A 40 1.45 3.91 -14.40
CA ALA A 40 0.17 3.60 -13.79
C ALA A 40 0.30 2.58 -12.65
N CYS A 41 -0.59 2.70 -11.66
CA CYS A 41 -0.86 1.68 -10.64
C CYS A 41 -2.18 0.97 -10.97
N ALA A 42 -2.29 -0.32 -10.62
CA ALA A 42 -3.49 -1.12 -10.84
C ALA A 42 -4.74 -0.56 -10.14
N CYS A 43 -4.56 0.27 -9.09
CA CYS A 43 -5.66 1.00 -8.44
C CYS A 43 -6.17 2.21 -9.24
N GLY A 44 -5.61 2.50 -10.42
CA GLY A 44 -6.00 3.60 -11.30
C GLY A 44 -5.24 4.91 -11.08
N MET A 45 -4.34 4.98 -10.09
CA MET A 45 -3.49 6.16 -9.88
C MET A 45 -2.35 6.20 -10.89
N ASP A 46 -2.07 7.38 -11.46
CA ASP A 46 -0.82 7.63 -12.17
C ASP A 46 0.25 8.10 -11.19
N LEU A 47 1.30 7.30 -11.03
CA LEU A 47 2.41 7.60 -10.13
C LEU A 47 3.42 8.41 -10.91
N THR A 48 3.75 9.60 -10.42
CA THR A 48 4.64 10.56 -11.11
C THR A 48 5.73 11.09 -10.18
N ASN A 49 6.91 11.41 -10.72
CA ASN A 49 7.92 12.14 -9.96
C ASN A 49 7.51 13.62 -9.76
N GLY A 50 8.23 14.32 -8.91
CA GLY A 50 8.04 15.75 -8.68
C GLY A 50 9.36 16.49 -8.62
N PRO A 51 9.32 17.80 -8.26
CA PRO A 51 10.51 18.63 -8.25
C PRO A 51 11.60 18.15 -7.28
N THR A 52 11.20 17.49 -6.18
CA THR A 52 12.10 17.06 -5.11
C THR A 52 11.97 15.58 -4.76
N TRP A 53 11.24 14.79 -5.56
CA TRP A 53 11.08 13.35 -5.35
C TRP A 53 11.06 12.60 -6.68
N SER A 54 11.58 11.39 -6.65
CA SER A 54 11.63 10.45 -7.76
C SER A 54 10.31 9.68 -7.92
N LEU A 55 10.16 9.04 -9.07
CA LEU A 55 9.05 8.13 -9.32
C LEU A 55 9.04 6.94 -8.34
N ASP A 56 10.22 6.40 -8.03
CA ASP A 56 10.36 5.29 -7.08
C ASP A 56 9.93 5.71 -5.66
N GLU A 57 10.22 6.93 -5.23
CA GLU A 57 9.73 7.46 -3.95
C GLU A 57 8.20 7.55 -3.92
N HIS A 58 7.57 8.02 -5.00
CA HIS A 58 6.11 8.04 -5.08
C HIS A 58 5.52 6.62 -5.04
N ILE A 59 6.11 5.66 -5.79
CA ILE A 59 5.69 4.24 -5.76
C ILE A 59 5.77 3.67 -4.33
N ARG A 60 6.88 3.93 -3.63
CA ARG A 60 7.10 3.42 -2.27
C ARG A 60 6.11 3.99 -1.28
N LEU A 61 5.90 5.31 -1.30
CA LEU A 61 4.96 5.98 -0.42
C LEU A 61 3.53 5.46 -0.65
N HIS A 62 3.09 5.45 -1.91
CA HIS A 62 1.76 4.99 -2.29
C HIS A 62 1.48 3.55 -1.80
N ARG A 63 2.41 2.62 -2.02
CA ARG A 63 2.26 1.23 -1.57
C ARG A 63 2.30 1.10 -0.05
N ALA A 64 3.10 1.93 0.63
CA ALA A 64 3.15 1.94 2.08
C ALA A 64 1.81 2.42 2.69
N GLU A 65 1.22 3.47 2.13
CA GLU A 65 -0.10 3.98 2.52
C GLU A 65 -1.20 2.96 2.28
N ALA A 66 -1.27 2.37 1.08
CA ALA A 66 -2.23 1.32 0.77
C ALA A 66 -2.16 0.14 1.74
N ARG A 67 -0.94 -0.31 2.06
CA ARG A 67 -0.71 -1.37 3.04
C ARG A 67 -1.12 -0.95 4.44
N PHE A 68 -0.83 0.29 4.84
CA PHE A 68 -1.25 0.82 6.14
C PHE A 68 -2.78 0.79 6.25
N LEU A 69 -3.49 1.34 5.27
CA LEU A 69 -4.96 1.38 5.24
C LEU A 69 -5.57 -0.03 5.32
N ALA A 70 -5.07 -0.96 4.51
CA ALA A 70 -5.57 -2.34 4.50
C ALA A 70 -5.35 -3.06 5.83
N LEU A 71 -4.18 -2.87 6.47
CA LEU A 71 -3.89 -3.45 7.78
C LEU A 71 -4.66 -2.77 8.90
N ALA A 72 -4.84 -1.45 8.82
CA ALA A 72 -5.54 -0.69 9.83
C ALA A 72 -7.02 -1.09 9.92
N ALA A 73 -7.65 -1.39 8.77
CA ALA A 73 -9.04 -1.82 8.66
C ALA A 73 -9.35 -3.18 9.29
N VAL A 74 -8.36 -4.05 9.45
CA VAL A 74 -8.54 -5.41 10.01
C VAL A 74 -7.72 -5.65 11.26
N ALA A 75 -7.12 -4.61 11.84
CA ALA A 75 -6.28 -4.81 13.02
C ALA A 75 -7.17 -5.12 14.24
N PRO A 76 -6.76 -6.06 15.10
CA PRO A 76 -7.48 -6.37 16.33
C PRO A 76 -7.62 -5.14 17.24
N GLU A 77 -8.73 -5.11 17.99
CA GLU A 77 -8.93 -4.11 19.04
C GLU A 77 -7.78 -4.16 20.08
N GLY A 78 -7.38 -3.00 20.59
CA GLY A 78 -6.34 -2.89 21.61
C GLY A 78 -4.90 -3.03 21.11
N ILE A 79 -4.66 -3.26 19.80
CA ILE A 79 -3.30 -3.27 19.26
C ILE A 79 -2.66 -1.87 19.37
N PRO A 80 -1.48 -1.72 20.00
CA PRO A 80 -0.82 -0.42 20.09
C PRO A 80 -0.50 0.16 18.71
N ARG A 81 -0.76 1.46 18.53
CA ARG A 81 -0.53 2.18 17.26
C ARG A 81 0.49 3.29 17.45
N LEU A 82 1.30 3.53 16.43
CA LEU A 82 2.21 4.69 16.38
C LEU A 82 1.45 6.00 16.11
N VAL A 83 0.32 5.91 15.41
CA VAL A 83 -0.52 7.05 15.03
C VAL A 83 -1.98 6.77 15.41
N ALA A 84 -2.74 7.82 15.71
CA ALA A 84 -4.18 7.70 15.86
C ALA A 84 -4.82 7.40 14.49
N TRP A 85 -5.72 6.42 14.45
CA TRP A 85 -6.43 6.02 13.23
C TRP A 85 -7.82 5.41 13.55
N PRO A 86 -8.89 5.78 12.83
CA PRO A 86 -8.94 6.86 11.84
C PRO A 86 -8.64 8.22 12.49
N LEU A 87 -8.13 9.16 11.70
CA LEU A 87 -7.89 10.54 12.15
C LEU A 87 -9.22 11.27 12.40
#